data_AF-A0A7X8GUK8-F1
#
_entry.id   AF-A0A7X8GUK8-F1
#
_cell.length_a   1.000
_cell.length_b   1.000
_cell.length_c   1.000
_cell.angle_alpha   90.00
_cell.angle_beta   90.00
_cell.angle_gamma   90.00
#
_symmetry.space_group_name_H-M   'P 1'
#
loop_
_entity.id
_entity.type
_entity.pdbx_description
1 polymer ?
#
loop_
_entity_poly.entity_id
_entity_poly.type
_entity_poly.pdbx_seq_one_letter_code
_entity_poly.pdbx_strand_id
1 'polypeptide(L)'
;MKKIILLLSVLFSGITFAAQPLSGTYKNGSDSLKFEGNQIVFRVSGFGGLSSSQAGAGTYELINDFLLVHTGDYPGNKSTFQELPGSRADTCVVKVVGLSNYPVEGILVEPDNSSTKLPAGRVTGNDGKIYLANTSKMKNITVSGMGYNTITIDYDTGIDYLVKLADDEIIENKTVVFRLKEVDDETLSILLLTDDFNAGKKRDNELNKLERAARRSNRIDKRFKKEYEPYVRRVSTR
;
A
#
# COMPACT_ATOMS: atom_id res chain seq x y z
N MET A 1 -12.89 -56.01 -25.03
CA MET A 1 -12.80 -54.54 -24.88
C MET A 1 -13.71 -54.03 -23.75
N LYS A 2 -13.46 -54.44 -22.49
CA LYS A 2 -14.24 -53.98 -21.32
C LYS A 2 -13.39 -53.67 -20.07
N LYS A 3 -12.07 -53.83 -20.14
CA LYS A 3 -11.16 -53.63 -18.99
C LYS A 3 -10.31 -52.35 -19.07
N ILE A 4 -10.37 -51.60 -20.16
CA ILE A 4 -9.58 -50.36 -20.35
C ILE A 4 -10.37 -49.10 -19.94
N ILE A 5 -11.70 -49.18 -19.83
CA ILE A 5 -12.55 -48.01 -19.54
C ILE A 5 -12.52 -47.62 -18.06
N LEU A 6 -12.11 -48.54 -17.16
CA LEU A 6 -12.09 -48.28 -15.72
C LEU A 6 -10.82 -47.55 -15.22
N LEU A 7 -9.77 -47.45 -16.04
CA LEU A 7 -8.56 -46.69 -15.70
C LEU A 7 -8.63 -45.21 -16.08
N LEU A 8 -9.58 -44.80 -16.93
CA LEU A 8 -9.75 -43.40 -17.33
C LEU A 8 -10.60 -42.59 -16.34
N SER A 9 -11.38 -43.25 -15.47
CA SER A 9 -12.23 -42.58 -14.47
C SER A 9 -11.50 -42.15 -13.20
N VAL A 10 -10.25 -42.56 -12.97
CA VAL A 10 -9.47 -42.21 -11.76
C VAL A 10 -8.59 -40.97 -11.97
N LEU A 11 -8.39 -40.52 -13.21
CA LEU A 11 -7.55 -39.35 -13.52
C LEU A 11 -8.29 -38.00 -13.38
N PHE A 12 -9.60 -38.00 -13.15
CA PHE A 12 -10.40 -36.77 -12.97
C PHE A 12 -10.79 -36.48 -11.52
N SER A 13 -10.41 -37.32 -10.56
CA SER A 13 -10.61 -37.07 -9.11
C SER A 13 -9.45 -36.31 -8.47
N GLY A 14 -8.65 -35.59 -9.28
CA GLY A 14 -7.79 -34.52 -8.80
C GLY A 14 -8.65 -33.33 -8.38
N ILE A 15 -9.41 -33.49 -7.30
CA ILE A 15 -9.96 -32.35 -6.57
C ILE A 15 -8.72 -31.60 -6.08
N THR A 16 -8.29 -30.60 -6.84
CA THR A 16 -7.47 -29.54 -6.28
C THR A 16 -8.29 -29.01 -5.12
N PHE A 17 -7.91 -29.39 -3.91
CA PHE A 17 -8.35 -28.73 -2.69
C PHE A 17 -7.97 -27.27 -2.88
N ALA A 18 -8.90 -26.48 -3.43
CA ALA A 18 -8.79 -25.04 -3.38
C ALA A 18 -8.79 -24.74 -1.88
N ALA A 19 -7.63 -24.29 -1.37
CA ALA A 19 -7.56 -23.74 -0.02
C ALA A 19 -8.73 -22.77 0.13
N GLN A 20 -9.53 -22.93 1.19
CA GLN A 20 -10.67 -22.07 1.38
C GLN A 20 -10.18 -20.62 1.37
N PRO A 21 -10.74 -19.74 0.53
CA PRO A 21 -10.32 -18.35 0.53
C PRO A 21 -10.58 -17.77 1.92
N LEU A 22 -9.57 -17.08 2.47
CA LEU A 22 -9.74 -16.29 3.67
C LEU A 22 -10.91 -15.32 3.47
N SER A 23 -11.67 -15.07 4.53
CA SER A 23 -12.85 -14.22 4.47
C SER A 23 -13.01 -13.43 5.76
N GLY A 24 -13.52 -12.21 5.59
CA GLY A 24 -13.77 -11.28 6.69
C GLY A 24 -12.62 -10.32 6.93
N THR A 25 -12.77 -9.51 7.97
CA THR A 25 -11.80 -8.48 8.35
C THR A 25 -11.03 -8.94 9.57
N TYR A 26 -9.70 -8.89 9.52
CA TYR A 26 -8.82 -9.17 10.65
C TYR A 26 -8.14 -7.88 11.06
N LYS A 27 -8.09 -7.58 12.38
CA LYS A 27 -7.57 -6.30 12.91
C LYS A 27 -6.52 -6.49 14.00
N ASN A 28 -5.60 -5.52 14.08
CA ASN A 28 -4.71 -5.30 15.22
C ASN A 28 -4.55 -3.78 15.40
N GLY A 29 -5.23 -3.20 16.39
CA GLY A 29 -5.25 -1.76 16.56
C GLY A 29 -5.80 -1.06 15.32
N SER A 30 -5.00 -0.20 14.68
CA SER A 30 -5.34 0.49 13.44
C SER A 30 -4.94 -0.27 12.16
N ASP A 31 -4.29 -1.43 12.30
CA ASP A 31 -3.96 -2.31 11.18
C ASP A 31 -5.15 -3.20 10.83
N SER A 32 -5.32 -3.50 9.55
CA SER A 32 -6.38 -4.37 9.06
C SER A 32 -5.98 -5.18 7.82
N LEU A 33 -6.55 -6.37 7.70
CA LEU A 33 -6.58 -7.19 6.49
C LEU A 33 -8.04 -7.58 6.23
N LYS A 34 -8.64 -7.04 5.18
CA LYS A 34 -9.99 -7.39 4.75
C LYS A 34 -9.91 -8.30 3.54
N PHE A 35 -10.38 -9.53 3.68
CA PHE A 35 -10.47 -10.51 2.60
C PHE A 35 -11.91 -10.63 2.10
N GLU A 36 -12.09 -10.52 0.78
CA GLU A 36 -13.38 -10.62 0.11
C GLU A 36 -13.22 -11.38 -1.23
N GLY A 37 -13.56 -12.67 -1.24
CA GLY A 37 -13.33 -13.53 -2.40
C GLY A 37 -11.84 -13.72 -2.66
N ASN A 38 -11.36 -13.30 -3.84
CA ASN A 38 -9.94 -13.31 -4.19
C ASN A 38 -9.24 -11.95 -3.98
N GLN A 39 -9.96 -10.98 -3.41
CA GLN A 39 -9.45 -9.65 -3.14
C GLN A 39 -9.02 -9.52 -1.68
N ILE A 40 -8.02 -8.66 -1.48
CA ILE A 40 -7.61 -8.21 -0.16
C ILE A 40 -7.41 -6.69 -0.18
N VAL A 41 -7.84 -6.03 0.89
CA VAL A 41 -7.43 -4.67 1.23
C VAL A 41 -6.66 -4.73 2.54
N PHE A 42 -5.47 -4.13 2.57
CA PHE A 42 -4.65 -4.10 3.77
C PHE A 42 -4.28 -2.67 4.16
N ARG A 43 -4.12 -2.49 5.46
CA ARG A 43 -3.45 -1.34 6.08
C ARG A 43 -2.61 -1.87 7.22
N VAL A 44 -1.29 -1.65 7.18
CA VAL A 44 -0.33 -2.25 8.11
C VAL A 44 0.71 -1.23 8.53
N SER A 45 0.94 -1.07 9.83
CA SER A 45 1.90 -0.11 10.39
C SER A 45 3.09 -0.79 11.03
N GLY A 46 4.12 -0.05 11.43
CA GLY A 46 5.08 -0.54 12.43
C GLY A 46 6.00 -1.67 11.94
N PHE A 47 6.00 -2.01 10.65
CA PHE A 47 6.86 -3.05 10.10
C PHE A 47 8.26 -2.48 9.82
N GLY A 48 9.29 -3.18 10.29
CA GLY A 48 10.69 -2.74 10.11
C GLY A 48 11.15 -1.62 11.05
N GLY A 49 10.40 -1.29 12.11
CA GLY A 49 10.77 -0.29 13.11
C GLY A 49 10.40 1.15 12.76
N LEU A 50 9.71 1.36 11.64
CA LEU A 50 9.17 2.65 11.23
C LEU A 50 7.74 2.81 11.74
N SER A 51 7.36 4.01 12.18
CA SER A 51 6.01 4.31 12.65
C SER A 51 5.00 4.56 11.52
N SER A 52 5.42 4.52 10.26
CA SER A 52 4.53 4.70 9.11
C SER A 52 3.64 3.49 8.89
N SER A 53 2.47 3.76 8.30
CA SER A 53 1.53 2.76 7.81
C SER A 53 1.62 2.67 6.29
N GLN A 54 1.44 1.45 5.80
CA GLN A 54 1.39 1.11 4.39
C GLN A 54 0.01 0.54 4.08
N ALA A 55 -0.56 0.93 2.94
CA ALA A 55 -1.88 0.50 2.52
C ALA A 55 -1.87 0.03 1.07
N GLY A 56 -2.71 -0.94 0.74
CA GLY A 56 -2.81 -1.45 -0.62
C GLY A 56 -4.03 -2.34 -0.80
N ALA A 57 -4.39 -2.58 -2.06
CA ALA A 57 -5.52 -3.41 -2.43
C ALA A 57 -5.24 -4.17 -3.71
N GLY A 58 -5.75 -5.39 -3.82
CA GLY A 58 -5.70 -6.17 -5.05
C GLY A 58 -5.99 -7.64 -4.84
N THR A 59 -5.61 -8.45 -5.83
CA THR A 59 -5.76 -9.92 -5.75
C THR A 59 -4.66 -10.53 -4.90
N TYR A 60 -4.94 -11.67 -4.26
CA TYR A 60 -3.92 -12.39 -3.51
C TYR A 60 -3.77 -13.87 -3.91
N GLU A 61 -2.57 -14.40 -3.69
CA GLU A 61 -2.28 -15.83 -3.73
C GLU A 61 -1.65 -16.29 -2.40
N LEU A 62 -2.02 -17.50 -1.95
CA LEU A 62 -1.42 -18.16 -0.79
C LEU A 62 -0.51 -19.28 -1.28
N ILE A 63 0.75 -19.26 -0.84
CA ILE A 63 1.75 -20.28 -1.18
C ILE A 63 2.45 -20.67 0.11
N ASN A 64 2.13 -21.86 0.64
CA ASN A 64 2.56 -22.26 1.98
C ASN A 64 2.19 -21.16 3.01
N ASP A 65 3.16 -20.68 3.78
CA ASP A 65 2.99 -19.59 4.76
C ASP A 65 3.16 -18.18 4.15
N PHE A 66 3.14 -18.02 2.82
CA PHE A 66 3.30 -16.72 2.16
C PHE A 66 1.98 -16.25 1.57
N LEU A 67 1.60 -15.02 1.91
CA LEU A 67 0.51 -14.28 1.29
C LEU A 67 1.13 -13.23 0.35
N LEU A 68 0.95 -13.43 -0.96
CA LEU A 68 1.39 -12.50 -1.98
C LEU A 68 0.18 -11.70 -2.43
N VAL A 69 0.27 -10.37 -2.35
CA VAL A 69 -0.78 -9.44 -2.76
C VAL A 69 -0.31 -8.68 -3.99
N HIS A 70 -0.95 -8.93 -5.13
CA HIS A 70 -0.72 -8.19 -6.36
C HIS A 70 -1.58 -6.93 -6.33
N THR A 71 -0.99 -5.81 -5.95
CA THR A 71 -1.72 -4.56 -5.77
C THR A 71 -2.07 -3.92 -7.11
N GLY A 72 -3.28 -3.39 -7.19
CA GLY A 72 -3.76 -2.54 -8.28
C GLY A 72 -4.10 -1.16 -7.74
N ASP A 73 -5.18 -0.58 -8.25
CA ASP A 73 -5.70 0.70 -7.75
C ASP A 73 -6.23 0.57 -6.33
N TYR A 74 -5.70 1.40 -5.43
CA TYR A 74 -6.13 1.51 -4.06
C TYR A 74 -7.45 2.29 -3.98
N PRO A 75 -8.50 1.73 -3.33
CA PRO A 75 -9.83 2.35 -3.27
C PRO A 75 -9.97 3.40 -2.15
N GLY A 76 -8.97 3.56 -1.28
CA GLY A 76 -9.00 4.52 -0.17
C GLY A 76 -8.56 5.93 -0.57
N ASN A 77 -8.40 6.80 0.43
CA ASN A 77 -7.95 8.17 0.22
C ASN A 77 -6.54 8.18 -0.38
N LYS A 78 -6.32 9.02 -1.40
CA LYS A 78 -5.00 9.30 -1.99
C LYS A 78 -4.67 10.78 -1.86
N SER A 79 -3.39 11.10 -1.98
CA SER A 79 -2.96 12.48 -2.06
C SER A 79 -3.54 13.14 -3.30
N THR A 80 -3.91 14.40 -3.18
CA THR A 80 -4.50 15.20 -4.27
C THR A 80 -3.87 16.59 -4.29
N PHE A 81 -4.05 17.30 -5.39
CA PHE A 81 -3.64 18.69 -5.49
C PHE A 81 -4.75 19.54 -6.10
N GLN A 82 -4.66 20.83 -5.84
CA GLN A 82 -5.48 21.88 -6.44
C GLN A 82 -4.55 22.99 -6.94
N GLU A 83 -4.75 23.39 -8.19
CA GLU A 83 -4.08 24.53 -8.79
C GLU A 83 -4.71 25.84 -8.31
N LEU A 84 -3.86 26.81 -8.02
CA LEU A 84 -4.23 28.15 -7.57
C LEU A 84 -3.50 29.19 -8.44
N PRO A 85 -4.12 30.34 -8.71
CA PRO A 85 -3.44 31.41 -9.44
C PRO A 85 -2.23 31.90 -8.66
N GLY A 86 -1.05 31.78 -9.26
CA GLY A 86 0.20 32.24 -8.68
C GLY A 86 0.31 33.75 -8.72
N SER A 87 1.00 34.30 -7.72
CA SER A 87 1.22 35.75 -7.63
C SER A 87 2.33 36.27 -8.56
N ARG A 88 3.20 35.38 -9.05
CA ARG A 88 4.38 35.68 -9.86
C ARG A 88 4.69 34.54 -10.82
N ALA A 89 5.28 34.83 -11.98
CA ALA A 89 5.59 33.81 -12.99
C ALA A 89 6.86 33.01 -12.69
N ASP A 90 7.79 33.57 -11.91
CA ASP A 90 9.10 32.98 -11.60
C ASP A 90 9.17 32.28 -10.22
N THR A 91 8.04 32.28 -9.51
CA THR A 91 7.89 31.73 -8.17
C THR A 91 6.65 30.86 -8.12
N CYS A 92 6.75 29.75 -7.39
CA CYS A 92 5.64 28.83 -7.13
C CYS A 92 5.56 28.58 -5.64
N VAL A 93 4.37 28.71 -5.07
CA VAL A 93 4.06 28.37 -3.68
C VAL A 93 3.39 27.02 -3.64
N VAL A 94 3.98 26.09 -2.89
CA VAL A 94 3.36 24.80 -2.58
C VAL A 94 2.93 24.83 -1.13
N LYS A 95 1.62 24.77 -0.88
CA LYS A 95 1.05 24.59 0.46
C LYS A 95 0.64 23.14 0.64
N VAL A 96 1.19 22.48 1.64
CA VAL A 96 0.88 21.10 2.01
C VAL A 96 0.00 21.08 3.25
N VAL A 97 -1.11 20.36 3.16
CA VAL A 97 -2.05 20.12 4.26
C VAL A 97 -2.40 18.64 4.34
N GLY A 98 -2.86 18.19 5.50
CA GLY A 98 -3.45 16.85 5.65
C GLY A 98 -4.90 16.82 5.14
N LEU A 99 -5.53 15.66 5.17
CA LEU A 99 -6.93 15.48 4.75
C LEU A 99 -7.91 16.39 5.52
N SER A 100 -7.60 16.72 6.78
CA SER A 100 -8.37 17.65 7.62
C SER A 100 -8.08 19.14 7.33
N ASN A 101 -7.29 19.45 6.29
CA ASN A 101 -6.85 20.79 5.86
C ASN A 101 -5.96 21.55 6.86
N TYR A 102 -5.38 20.88 7.86
CA TYR A 102 -4.34 21.46 8.71
C TYR A 102 -2.97 21.41 8.01
N PRO A 103 -2.14 22.46 8.13
CA PRO A 103 -0.78 22.44 7.59
C PRO A 103 0.05 21.26 8.10
N VAL A 104 0.89 20.70 7.23
CA VAL A 104 1.79 19.60 7.60
C VAL A 104 3.23 20.07 7.48
N GLU A 105 3.95 20.01 8.59
CA GLU A 105 5.38 20.30 8.69
C GLU A 105 6.21 19.05 8.37
N GLY A 106 7.45 19.24 7.90
CA GLY A 106 8.37 18.13 7.69
C GLY A 106 8.21 17.40 6.36
N ILE A 107 7.42 17.94 5.43
CA ILE A 107 7.17 17.33 4.11
C ILE A 107 8.19 17.85 3.10
N LEU A 108 8.81 16.93 2.37
CA LEU A 108 9.76 17.22 1.30
C LEU A 108 9.00 17.60 0.02
N VAL A 109 9.33 18.77 -0.53
CA VAL A 109 8.85 19.27 -1.81
C VAL A 109 10.06 19.41 -2.73
N GLU A 110 10.11 18.55 -3.74
CA GLU A 110 11.21 18.42 -4.68
C GLU A 110 10.75 18.81 -6.09
N PRO A 111 11.25 19.93 -6.63
CA PRO A 111 11.07 20.22 -8.05
C PRO A 111 12.03 19.36 -8.87
N ASP A 112 11.51 18.66 -9.88
CA ASP A 112 12.35 18.00 -10.87
C ASP A 112 12.88 19.06 -11.85
N ASN A 113 14.14 19.41 -11.62
CA ASN A 113 14.90 20.26 -12.50
C ASN A 113 15.93 19.43 -13.23
N SER A 114 15.89 19.46 -14.57
CA SER A 114 16.88 18.80 -15.45
C SER A 114 18.31 19.34 -15.32
N SER A 115 18.56 20.24 -14.38
CA SER A 115 19.82 20.92 -14.11
C SER A 115 20.09 20.80 -12.61
N THR A 116 21.15 20.07 -12.25
CA THR A 116 21.66 19.81 -10.89
C THR A 116 22.03 21.06 -10.06
N LYS A 117 21.69 22.27 -10.54
CA LYS A 117 22.14 23.55 -10.00
C LYS A 117 21.07 24.40 -9.31
N LEU A 118 19.81 23.97 -9.18
CA LEU A 118 18.71 24.54 -8.34
C LEU A 118 17.34 24.24 -9.00
N PRO A 119 16.22 24.24 -8.23
CA PRO A 119 16.14 24.27 -6.77
C PRO A 119 16.43 22.90 -6.16
N ALA A 120 17.19 22.88 -5.06
CA ALA A 120 17.21 21.72 -4.18
C ALA A 120 15.83 21.57 -3.50
N GLY A 121 15.43 20.33 -3.22
CA GLY A 121 14.23 20.04 -2.43
C GLY A 121 14.21 20.82 -1.11
N ARG A 122 13.01 21.21 -0.68
CA ARG A 122 12.81 21.94 0.58
C ARG A 122 11.79 21.21 1.45
N VAL A 123 11.87 21.44 2.76
CA VAL A 123 10.99 20.82 3.74
C VAL A 123 10.00 21.86 4.28
N THR A 124 8.71 21.54 4.30
CA THR A 124 7.66 22.43 4.81
C THR A 124 7.90 22.79 6.29
N GLY A 125 7.68 24.06 6.62
CA GLY A 125 7.65 24.51 8.02
C GLY A 125 6.27 24.35 8.67
N ASN A 126 6.08 24.97 9.83
CA ASN A 126 4.84 24.94 10.61
C ASN A 126 3.60 25.47 9.87
N ASP A 127 3.77 26.32 8.84
CA ASP A 127 2.70 26.86 8.01
C ASP A 127 2.36 25.98 6.81
N GLY A 128 3.10 24.87 6.64
CA GLY A 128 2.96 23.90 5.57
C GLY A 128 3.37 24.44 4.21
N LYS A 129 4.08 25.56 4.12
CA LYS A 129 4.38 26.21 2.83
C LYS A 129 5.83 26.08 2.43
N ILE A 130 6.05 25.99 1.12
CA ILE A 130 7.35 26.11 0.47
C ILE A 130 7.23 27.13 -0.66
N TYR A 131 8.27 27.96 -0.78
CA TYR A 131 8.46 28.88 -1.89
C TYR A 131 9.58 28.35 -2.78
N LEU A 132 9.23 28.01 -4.01
CA LEU A 132 10.15 27.59 -5.06
C LEU A 132 10.41 28.79 -5.97
N ALA A 133 11.68 29.19 -6.10
CA ALA A 133 12.11 30.29 -6.97
C ALA A 133 12.84 29.74 -8.21
N ASN A 134 12.92 30.54 -9.27
CA ASN A 134 13.53 30.17 -10.55
C ASN A 134 12.84 28.96 -11.21
N THR A 135 11.51 29.01 -11.28
CA THR A 135 10.66 27.90 -11.76
C THR A 135 10.65 27.72 -13.29
N SER A 136 11.36 28.55 -14.05
CA SER A 136 11.33 28.56 -15.53
C SER A 136 11.82 27.27 -16.21
N LYS A 137 12.47 26.37 -15.47
CA LYS A 137 12.96 25.06 -15.96
C LYS A 137 12.31 23.88 -15.26
N MET A 138 11.36 24.13 -14.37
CA MET A 138 10.67 23.10 -13.60
C MET A 138 9.68 22.38 -14.51
N LYS A 139 9.64 21.05 -14.41
CA LYS A 139 8.67 20.23 -15.15
C LYS A 139 7.62 19.62 -14.25
N ASN A 140 8.04 19.11 -13.10
CA ASN A 140 7.15 18.52 -12.13
C ASN A 140 7.61 18.88 -10.71
N ILE A 141 6.68 18.72 -9.78
CA ILE A 141 6.89 18.88 -8.34
C ILE A 141 6.50 17.55 -7.70
N THR A 142 7.44 16.92 -7.00
CA THR A 142 7.16 15.74 -6.18
C THR A 142 7.04 16.18 -4.72
N VAL A 143 5.93 15.80 -4.08
CA VAL A 143 5.67 16.05 -2.66
C VAL A 143 5.65 14.70 -1.94
N SER A 144 6.58 14.51 -1.03
CA SER A 144 6.82 13.24 -0.35
C SER A 144 7.10 13.43 1.14
N GLY A 145 6.71 12.44 1.94
CA GLY A 145 6.94 12.43 3.37
C GLY A 145 6.74 11.02 3.91
N MET A 146 7.51 10.65 4.94
CA MET A 146 7.39 9.34 5.57
C MET A 146 5.98 9.16 6.13
N GLY A 147 5.32 8.04 5.80
CA GLY A 147 3.96 7.76 6.23
C GLY A 147 2.85 8.49 5.46
N TYR A 148 3.19 9.16 4.36
CA TYR A 148 2.21 9.80 3.47
C TYR A 148 2.27 9.22 2.06
N ASN A 149 1.14 9.31 1.35
CA ASN A 149 1.10 8.99 -0.06
C ASN A 149 1.82 10.07 -0.87
N THR A 150 2.89 9.70 -1.56
CA THR A 150 3.65 10.60 -2.43
C THR A 150 2.82 10.99 -3.66
N ILE A 151 2.94 12.23 -4.09
CA ILE A 151 2.31 12.74 -5.31
C ILE A 151 3.31 13.51 -6.16
N THR A 152 3.26 13.31 -7.48
CA THR A 152 4.01 14.09 -8.46
C THR A 152 3.01 14.86 -9.31
N ILE A 153 3.30 16.15 -9.51
CA ILE A 153 2.41 17.13 -10.13
C ILE A 153 3.15 17.74 -11.31
N ASP A 154 2.52 17.80 -12.48
CA ASP A 154 3.06 18.54 -13.62
C ASP A 154 2.99 20.05 -13.33
N TYR A 155 4.11 20.73 -13.53
CA TYR A 155 4.25 22.15 -13.20
C TYR A 155 3.83 23.05 -14.35
N ASP A 156 2.96 24.01 -14.05
CA ASP A 156 2.57 25.09 -14.95
C ASP A 156 3.05 26.46 -14.46
N THR A 157 3.53 27.27 -15.39
CA THR A 157 4.11 28.58 -15.07
C THR A 157 3.05 29.54 -14.53
N GLY A 158 3.36 30.19 -13.41
CA GLY A 158 2.44 31.12 -12.74
C GLY A 158 1.32 30.44 -11.96
N ILE A 159 1.44 29.14 -11.67
CA ILE A 159 0.51 28.38 -10.83
C ILE A 159 1.15 28.06 -9.47
N ASP A 160 0.36 28.25 -8.41
CA ASP A 160 0.62 27.79 -7.05
C ASP A 160 -0.19 26.52 -6.79
N TYR A 161 0.22 25.70 -5.81
CA TYR A 161 -0.41 24.40 -5.54
C TYR A 161 -0.82 24.27 -4.07
N LEU A 162 -2.06 23.82 -3.84
CA LEU A 162 -2.51 23.27 -2.57
C LEU A 162 -2.50 21.75 -2.67
N VAL A 163 -1.60 21.11 -1.95
CA VAL A 163 -1.47 19.65 -1.89
C VAL A 163 -2.11 19.14 -0.61
N LYS A 164 -3.04 18.19 -0.75
CA LYS A 164 -3.65 17.47 0.37
C LYS A 164 -3.03 16.08 0.42
N LEU A 165 -2.22 15.81 1.44
CA LEU A 165 -1.63 14.51 1.64
C LEU A 165 -2.62 13.55 2.29
N ALA A 166 -2.75 12.36 1.71
CA ALA A 166 -3.37 11.23 2.38
C ALA A 166 -2.36 10.57 3.31
N ASP A 167 -2.86 10.18 4.48
CA ASP A 167 -2.15 9.30 5.40
C ASP A 167 -1.93 7.94 4.73
N ASP A 168 -0.90 7.23 5.18
CA ASP A 168 -0.44 5.94 4.67
C ASP A 168 0.38 6.03 3.37
N GLU A 169 1.44 5.24 3.32
CA GLU A 169 2.17 4.95 2.09
C GLU A 169 1.37 3.96 1.25
N ILE A 170 0.80 4.44 0.14
CA ILE A 170 -0.04 3.61 -0.73
C ILE A 170 0.83 2.82 -1.71
N ILE A 171 0.64 1.50 -1.73
CA ILE A 171 1.36 0.55 -2.58
C ILE A 171 0.44 0.08 -3.72
N GLU A 172 0.71 0.54 -4.93
CA GLU A 172 -0.03 0.17 -6.15
C GLU A 172 0.90 -0.45 -7.18
N ASN A 173 0.37 -1.33 -8.03
CA ASN A 173 1.08 -1.96 -9.15
C ASN A 173 2.37 -2.72 -8.73
N LYS A 174 2.38 -3.28 -7.53
CA LYS A 174 3.50 -4.04 -6.95
C LYS A 174 3.00 -5.35 -6.37
N THR A 175 3.92 -6.26 -6.05
CA THR A 175 3.57 -7.46 -5.29
C THR A 175 4.08 -7.33 -3.86
N VAL A 176 3.19 -7.26 -2.90
CA VAL A 176 3.52 -7.23 -1.48
C VAL A 176 3.55 -8.66 -0.94
N VAL A 177 4.53 -8.99 -0.10
CA VAL A 177 4.66 -10.33 0.48
C VAL A 177 4.58 -10.23 1.99
N PHE A 178 3.59 -10.93 2.53
CA PHE A 178 3.49 -11.22 3.94
C PHE A 178 3.86 -12.68 4.20
N ARG A 179 4.46 -12.94 5.35
CA ARG A 179 4.36 -14.25 5.99
C ARG A 179 3.04 -14.28 6.75
N LEU A 180 2.22 -15.28 6.49
CA LEU A 180 0.92 -15.50 7.12
C LEU A 180 0.92 -16.88 7.77
N LYS A 181 0.52 -16.93 9.04
CA LYS A 181 0.30 -18.19 9.76
C LYS A 181 -1.04 -18.13 10.48
N GLU A 182 -1.88 -19.12 10.25
CA GLU A 182 -3.07 -19.33 11.05
C GLU A 182 -2.67 -19.85 12.42
N VAL A 183 -3.13 -19.16 13.47
CA VAL A 183 -2.86 -19.53 14.87
C VAL A 183 -4.00 -20.39 15.39
N ASP A 184 -5.21 -19.96 15.05
CA ASP A 184 -6.50 -20.59 15.28
C ASP A 184 -7.47 -20.05 14.21
N ASP A 185 -8.74 -20.47 14.27
CA ASP A 185 -9.78 -20.15 13.28
C ASP A 185 -10.06 -18.64 13.14
N GLU A 186 -9.72 -17.83 14.15
CA GLU A 186 -10.01 -16.39 14.19
C GLU A 186 -8.75 -15.51 14.25
N THR A 187 -7.56 -16.10 14.38
CA THR A 187 -6.33 -15.37 14.63
C THR A 187 -5.27 -15.66 13.57
N LEU A 188 -4.82 -14.60 12.90
CA LEU A 188 -3.71 -14.64 11.95
C LEU A 188 -2.46 -14.03 12.56
N SER A 189 -1.32 -14.66 12.32
CA SER A 189 0.01 -14.10 12.55
C SER A 189 0.54 -13.56 11.23
N ILE A 190 0.84 -12.27 11.18
CA ILE A 190 1.23 -11.60 9.94
C ILE A 190 2.56 -10.87 10.13
N LEU A 191 3.43 -11.00 9.12
CA LEU A 191 4.66 -10.22 9.03
C LEU A 191 4.90 -9.76 7.59
N LEU A 192 5.01 -8.45 7.40
CA LEU A 192 5.45 -7.88 6.13
C LEU A 192 6.92 -8.24 5.88
N LEU A 193 7.18 -8.91 4.75
CA LEU A 193 8.52 -9.27 4.31
C LEU A 193 9.07 -8.22 3.34
N THR A 194 8.26 -7.79 2.36
CA THR A 194 8.58 -6.76 1.36
C THR A 194 7.30 -6.18 0.76
N ASP A 195 7.38 -4.94 0.30
CA ASP A 195 6.35 -4.17 -0.42
C ASP A 195 6.52 -4.18 -1.95
N ASP A 196 7.61 -4.76 -2.47
CA ASP A 196 7.93 -4.78 -3.90
C ASP A 196 8.68 -6.06 -4.29
N PHE A 197 7.94 -7.16 -4.35
CA PHE A 197 8.47 -8.48 -4.67
C PHE A 197 8.52 -8.72 -6.17
N ASN A 198 9.71 -9.07 -6.66
CA ASN A 198 9.91 -9.55 -8.01
C ASN A 198 9.94 -11.08 -8.04
N ALA A 199 8.86 -11.69 -8.52
CA ALA A 199 8.70 -13.15 -8.54
C ALA A 199 9.78 -13.87 -9.38
N GLY A 200 10.36 -13.22 -10.39
CA GLY A 200 11.43 -13.74 -11.23
C GLY A 200 11.22 -15.19 -11.72
N LYS A 201 12.30 -15.87 -12.14
CA LYS A 201 12.27 -17.31 -12.49
C LYS A 201 12.43 -18.24 -11.29
N LYS A 202 12.77 -17.72 -10.12
CA LYS A 202 13.14 -18.50 -8.92
C LYS A 202 12.32 -18.07 -7.70
N ARG A 203 11.00 -17.93 -7.87
CA ARG A 203 10.05 -17.43 -6.87
C ARG A 203 10.28 -18.00 -5.47
N ASP A 204 10.28 -19.33 -5.34
CA ASP A 204 10.39 -20.00 -4.04
C ASP A 204 11.74 -19.73 -3.34
N ASN A 205 12.82 -19.58 -4.11
CA ASN A 205 14.12 -19.24 -3.54
C ASN A 205 14.14 -17.79 -3.03
N GLU A 206 13.49 -16.86 -3.73
CA GLU A 206 13.39 -15.47 -3.28
C GLU A 206 12.50 -15.34 -2.04
N LEU A 207 11.36 -16.04 -1.99
CA LEU A 207 10.52 -16.11 -0.78
C LEU A 207 11.29 -16.64 0.43
N ASN A 208 12.05 -17.73 0.26
CA ASN A 208 12.90 -18.28 1.32
C ASN A 208 14.02 -17.33 1.77
N LYS A 209 14.58 -16.52 0.86
CA LYS A 209 15.57 -15.48 1.22
C LYS A 209 14.93 -14.39 2.08
N LEU A 210 13.73 -13.93 1.72
CA LEU A 210 12.98 -12.95 2.49
C LEU A 210 12.72 -13.44 3.91
N GLU A 211 12.28 -14.69 4.06
CA GLU A 211 12.05 -15.28 5.38
C GLU A 211 13.35 -15.35 6.20
N ARG A 212 14.46 -15.82 5.60
CA ARG A 212 15.77 -15.86 6.28
C ARG A 212 16.27 -14.48 6.66
N ALA A 213 16.03 -13.46 5.85
CA ALA A 213 16.39 -12.08 6.17
C ALA A 213 15.57 -11.57 7.37
N ALA A 214 14.25 -11.75 7.34
CA ALA A 214 13.35 -11.34 8.42
C ALA A 214 13.74 -11.97 9.76
N ARG A 215 14.05 -13.28 9.76
CA ARG A 215 14.54 -14.01 10.94
C ARG A 215 15.86 -13.45 11.48
N ARG A 216 16.83 -13.15 10.61
CA ARG A 216 18.13 -12.56 11.02
C ARG A 216 17.98 -11.18 11.66
N SER A 217 17.00 -10.39 11.20
CA SER A 217 16.68 -9.08 11.75
C SER A 217 15.69 -9.10 12.93
N ASN A 218 15.32 -10.28 13.44
CA ASN A 218 14.36 -10.45 14.55
C ASN A 218 13.05 -9.67 14.37
N ARG A 219 12.51 -9.64 13.14
CA ARG A 219 11.21 -9.00 12.89
C ARG A 219 10.10 -9.78 13.60
N ILE A 220 9.18 -9.04 14.22
CA ILE A 220 8.13 -9.61 15.05
C ILE A 220 6.82 -9.66 14.27
N ASP A 221 6.14 -10.80 14.35
CA ASP A 221 4.79 -10.96 13.78
C ASP A 221 3.76 -10.19 14.61
N LYS A 222 2.78 -9.60 13.93
CA LYS A 222 1.59 -9.04 14.57
C LYS A 222 0.46 -10.07 14.55
N ARG A 223 -0.32 -10.13 15.63
CA ARG A 223 -1.50 -10.99 15.74
C ARG A 223 -2.74 -10.21 15.35
N PHE A 224 -3.39 -10.59 14.27
CA PHE A 224 -4.64 -10.00 13.82
C PHE A 224 -5.79 -10.92 14.22
N LYS A 225 -6.81 -10.36 14.88
CA LYS A 225 -8.02 -11.08 15.26
C LYS A 225 -9.17 -10.75 14.30
N LYS A 226 -9.93 -11.76 13.92
CA LYS A 226 -11.13 -11.61 13.10
C LYS A 226 -12.15 -10.72 13.81
N GLU A 227 -12.62 -9.70 13.11
CA GLU A 227 -13.70 -8.83 13.57
C GLU A 227 -15.02 -9.58 13.40
N TYR A 228 -15.78 -9.67 14.50
CA TYR A 228 -17.09 -10.31 14.48
C TYR A 228 -18.11 -9.37 13.85
N GLU A 229 -18.72 -9.77 12.74
CA GLU A 229 -19.86 -9.03 12.19
C GLU A 229 -21.12 -9.37 13.02
N PRO A 230 -21.73 -8.41 13.73
CA PRO A 230 -22.93 -8.70 14.51
C PRO A 230 -24.07 -9.14 13.59
N TYR A 231 -24.71 -10.25 13.93
CA TYR A 231 -25.82 -10.81 13.17
C TYR A 231 -26.99 -9.81 13.06
N VAL A 232 -27.24 -9.30 11.85
CA VAL A 232 -28.42 -8.48 11.56
C VAL A 232 -29.56 -9.40 11.11
N ARG A 233 -30.54 -9.61 12.00
CA ARG A 233 -31.75 -10.38 11.68
C ARG A 233 -32.53 -9.66 10.58
N ARG A 234 -32.59 -10.23 9.38
CA ARG A 234 -33.50 -9.76 8.32
C ARG A 234 -34.93 -9.98 8.79
N VAL A 235 -35.60 -8.91 9.20
CA VAL A 235 -37.04 -8.93 9.47
C VAL A 235 -37.72 -8.97 8.10
N SER A 236 -38.30 -10.10 7.71
CA SER A 236 -39.17 -10.11 6.53
C SER A 236 -40.43 -9.34 6.88
N THR A 237 -40.59 -8.15 6.35
CA THR A 237 -41.91 -7.52 6.25
C THR A 237 -42.76 -8.41 5.34
N ARG A 238 -43.77 -9.04 5.93
CA ARG A 238 -44.86 -9.70 5.20
C ARG A 238 -45.77 -8.64 4.59
#